data_AF-A0A433ZRP1-F1
#
_entry.id   AF-A0A433ZRP1-F1
#
_cell.length_a   1.000
_cell.length_b   1.000
_cell.length_c   1.000
_cell.angle_alpha   90.00
_cell.angle_beta   90.00
_cell.angle_gamma   90.00
#
_symmetry.space_group_name_H-M   'P 1'
#
loop_
_entity.id
_entity.type
_entity.pdbx_description
1 polymer ?
#
loop_
_entity_poly.entity_id
_entity_poly.type
_entity_poly.pdbx_seq_one_letter_code
_entity_poly.pdbx_strand_id
1 'polypeptide(L)'
;MIGRISRVMTRVVSRYLPDPLIFAMLLTMLTFVIALASSPPVKRILRLTASLAKTPVQGVMLVTFFGSVACVINWGFGLVVGAMFAREVARRVLGSDYPLLIACAYIGFMTWGGGFSGSMPLLAATPGNPVEHIAGLIPVSQTMFTGYNLFITLTLILVMPFVTRMMMPRKDDIMMIDPALLEEEPDFQKKLPEDAPVSLRMEESRLIAWIIGILGFTFLGMYFIKNGFNITINTVNMIFLLTGLLLHKTPMAYMRAVSAAARSTAGILVQFPFYAGIQLMMEGSGLGGLITEFFINVADKETFPLMTFFSSALINFAVPSGGGHWVIQGPFVIPAAQALGADLGKSVMAIAYGEQWMNMAQPFWALPALAIAGLGVRDIMGYCITALLLSAPIFILGLIFF
;
A
#
# COMPACT_ATOMS: atom_id res chain seq x y z
N MET A 1 -17.73 -10.32 38.53
CA MET A 1 -18.28 -11.27 37.55
C MET A 1 -18.09 -10.79 36.11
N ILE A 2 -18.57 -9.59 35.75
CA ILE A 2 -18.44 -8.99 34.41
C ILE A 2 -16.97 -8.88 33.95
N GLY A 3 -16.05 -8.42 34.79
CA GLY A 3 -14.62 -8.34 34.43
C GLY A 3 -13.91 -9.69 34.23
N ARG A 4 -14.49 -10.80 34.71
CA ARG A 4 -13.97 -12.17 34.45
C ARG A 4 -14.48 -12.66 33.09
N ILE A 5 -15.76 -12.42 32.80
CA ILE A 5 -16.38 -12.69 31.49
C ILE A 5 -15.68 -11.85 30.42
N SER A 6 -15.49 -10.55 30.65
CA SER A 6 -14.76 -9.66 29.75
C SER A 6 -13.34 -10.16 29.50
N ARG A 7 -12.56 -10.53 30.52
CA ARG A 7 -11.20 -11.10 30.31
C ARG A 7 -11.21 -12.43 29.57
N VAL A 8 -12.20 -13.30 29.79
CA VAL A 8 -12.34 -14.55 29.03
C VAL A 8 -12.72 -14.26 27.59
N MET A 9 -13.67 -13.36 27.33
CA MET A 9 -14.06 -12.94 25.99
C MET A 9 -12.90 -12.24 25.27
N THR A 10 -12.18 -11.34 25.93
CA THR A 10 -10.96 -10.71 25.39
C THR A 10 -9.90 -11.76 25.08
N ARG A 11 -9.71 -12.77 25.92
CA ARG A 11 -8.74 -13.84 25.68
C ARG A 11 -9.15 -14.77 24.54
N VAL A 12 -10.45 -15.00 24.35
CA VAL A 12 -10.99 -15.74 23.21
C VAL A 12 -10.84 -14.92 21.94
N VAL A 13 -11.24 -13.64 21.97
CA VAL A 13 -11.12 -12.70 20.84
C VAL A 13 -9.65 -12.52 20.45
N SER A 14 -8.76 -12.25 21.39
CA SER A 14 -7.32 -12.07 21.12
C SER A 14 -6.62 -13.35 20.64
N ARG A 15 -7.25 -14.52 20.81
CA ARG A 15 -6.74 -15.80 20.30
C ARG A 15 -7.16 -16.04 18.84
N TYR A 16 -8.25 -15.42 18.39
CA TYR A 16 -8.87 -15.69 17.09
C TYR A 16 -9.13 -14.44 16.24
N LEU A 17 -8.71 -13.27 16.68
CA LEU A 17 -8.72 -12.04 15.89
C LEU A 17 -7.37 -11.34 16.12
N PRO A 18 -6.67 -10.91 15.06
CA PRO A 18 -5.55 -9.98 15.21
C PRO A 18 -6.06 -8.75 15.95
N ASP A 19 -5.18 -8.09 16.70
CA ASP A 19 -5.57 -6.93 17.50
C ASP A 19 -6.39 -5.95 16.62
N PRO A 20 -7.67 -5.70 16.94
CA PRO A 20 -8.52 -4.78 16.19
C PRO A 20 -7.85 -3.42 15.96
N LEU A 21 -6.91 -3.06 16.84
CA LEU A 21 -6.07 -1.89 16.73
C LEU A 21 -5.25 -1.85 15.43
N ILE A 22 -4.73 -2.97 14.93
CA ILE A 22 -3.94 -3.00 13.69
C ILE A 22 -4.82 -2.64 12.49
N PHE A 23 -6.01 -3.23 12.41
CA PHE A 23 -6.97 -2.89 11.34
C PHE A 23 -7.44 -1.44 11.46
N ALA A 24 -7.72 -0.98 12.68
CA ALA A 24 -8.08 0.41 12.91
C ALA A 24 -6.95 1.37 12.47
N MET A 25 -5.69 1.06 12.78
CA MET A 25 -4.53 1.86 12.38
C MET A 25 -4.33 1.89 10.87
N LEU A 26 -4.48 0.76 10.18
CA LEU A 26 -4.35 0.67 8.70
C LEU A 26 -5.49 1.40 7.98
N LEU A 27 -6.73 1.21 8.43
CA LEU A 27 -7.89 1.92 7.87
C LEU A 27 -7.82 3.41 8.14
N THR A 28 -7.32 3.81 9.32
CA THR A 28 -7.07 5.21 9.66
C THR A 28 -5.99 5.79 8.74
N MET A 29 -4.90 5.05 8.52
CA MET A 29 -3.85 5.44 7.57
C MET A 29 -4.42 5.69 6.18
N LEU A 30 -5.15 4.72 5.63
CA LEU A 30 -5.72 4.83 4.29
C LEU A 30 -6.72 5.99 4.20
N THR A 31 -7.53 6.18 5.23
CA THR A 31 -8.48 7.30 5.30
C THR A 31 -7.77 8.65 5.29
N PHE A 32 -6.71 8.81 6.09
CA PHE A 32 -5.90 10.04 6.10
C PHE A 32 -5.16 10.26 4.79
N VAL A 33 -4.67 9.20 4.16
CA VAL A 33 -4.05 9.26 2.84
C VAL A 33 -5.04 9.73 1.77
N ILE A 34 -6.25 9.17 1.72
CA ILE A 34 -7.29 9.60 0.76
C ILE A 34 -7.69 11.05 1.02
N ALA A 35 -7.84 11.44 2.29
CA ALA A 35 -8.12 12.82 2.65
C ALA A 35 -6.97 13.77 2.25
N LEU A 36 -5.72 13.38 2.46
CA LEU A 36 -4.54 14.14 2.03
C LEU A 36 -4.51 14.28 0.50
N ALA A 37 -4.74 13.18 -0.21
CA ALA A 37 -4.74 13.12 -1.66
C ALA A 37 -5.82 14.02 -2.30
N SER A 38 -6.96 14.19 -1.63
CA SER A 38 -8.05 15.07 -2.07
C SER A 38 -7.79 16.56 -1.81
N SER A 39 -6.67 16.92 -1.17
CA SER A 39 -6.36 18.31 -0.85
C SER A 39 -6.08 19.15 -2.10
N PRO A 40 -6.44 20.46 -2.11
CA PRO A 40 -6.21 21.32 -3.27
C PRO A 40 -4.75 21.38 -3.76
N PRO A 41 -3.71 21.42 -2.88
CA PRO A 41 -2.32 21.39 -3.32
C PRO A 41 -1.94 20.10 -4.05
N VAL A 42 -2.36 18.93 -3.55
CA VAL A 42 -2.08 17.65 -4.20
C VAL A 42 -2.78 17.57 -5.55
N LYS A 43 -4.06 17.94 -5.63
CA LYS A 43 -4.79 18.02 -6.90
C LYS A 43 -4.09 18.90 -7.94
N ARG A 44 -3.57 20.05 -7.52
CA ARG A 44 -2.80 20.94 -8.40
C ARG A 44 -1.55 20.24 -8.92
N ILE A 45 -0.80 19.55 -8.07
CA ILE A 45 0.38 18.77 -8.47
C ILE A 45 -0.02 17.69 -9.48
N LEU A 46 -1.09 16.93 -9.23
CA LEU A 46 -1.57 15.90 -10.15
C LEU A 46 -1.92 16.47 -11.53
N ARG A 47 -2.65 17.59 -11.58
CA ARG A 47 -3.00 18.27 -12.84
C ARG A 47 -1.76 18.78 -13.59
N LEU A 48 -0.78 19.32 -12.86
CA LEU A 48 0.48 19.79 -13.45
C LEU A 48 1.32 18.62 -13.98
N THR A 49 1.48 17.54 -13.21
CA THR A 49 2.21 16.36 -13.66
C THR A 49 1.51 15.69 -14.84
N ALA A 50 0.18 15.63 -14.83
CA ALA A 50 -0.60 15.06 -15.94
C ALA A 50 -0.41 15.85 -17.24
N SER A 51 0.02 17.12 -17.15
CA SER A 51 0.32 17.95 -18.32
C SER A 51 1.53 17.50 -19.13
N LEU A 52 2.38 16.64 -18.55
CA LEU A 52 3.53 16.05 -19.23
C LEU A 52 3.10 15.02 -20.28
N ALA A 53 1.92 14.39 -20.11
CA ALA A 53 1.37 13.47 -21.08
C ALA A 53 0.58 14.22 -22.16
N LYS A 54 1.00 14.05 -23.43
CA LYS A 54 0.35 14.64 -24.61
C LYS A 54 -0.31 13.60 -25.52
N THR A 55 0.00 12.31 -25.31
CA THR A 55 -0.50 11.19 -26.10
C THR A 55 -0.91 10.04 -25.18
N PRO A 56 -1.82 9.14 -25.60
CA PRO A 56 -2.22 7.99 -24.79
C PRO A 56 -1.03 7.12 -24.32
N VAL A 57 -0.04 6.93 -25.20
CA VAL A 57 1.22 6.22 -24.87
C VAL A 57 1.93 6.90 -23.70
N GLN A 58 2.13 8.21 -23.78
CA GLN A 58 2.77 8.96 -22.70
C GLN A 58 1.93 8.94 -21.42
N GLY A 59 0.60 8.94 -21.54
CA GLY A 59 -0.32 8.83 -20.39
C GLY A 59 -0.12 7.53 -19.63
N VAL A 60 -0.20 6.39 -20.32
CA VAL A 60 0.01 5.05 -19.77
C VAL A 60 1.38 4.94 -19.08
N MET A 61 2.44 5.31 -19.79
CA MET A 61 3.81 5.25 -19.24
C MET A 61 3.98 6.14 -18.01
N LEU A 62 3.45 7.37 -18.05
CA LEU A 62 3.57 8.35 -16.98
C LEU A 62 2.81 7.90 -15.74
N VAL A 63 1.61 7.34 -15.90
CA VAL A 63 0.81 6.82 -14.78
C VAL A 63 1.51 5.65 -14.11
N THR A 64 2.04 4.69 -14.88
CA THR A 64 2.81 3.57 -14.31
C THR A 64 4.03 4.08 -13.54
N PHE A 65 4.84 4.94 -14.16
CA PHE A 65 6.04 5.49 -13.54
C PHE A 65 5.71 6.25 -12.24
N PHE A 66 4.74 7.15 -12.29
CA PHE A 66 4.31 7.94 -11.14
C PHE A 66 3.78 7.04 -10.01
N GLY A 67 2.93 6.05 -10.35
CA GLY A 67 2.39 5.09 -9.39
C GLY A 67 3.49 4.27 -8.72
N SER A 68 4.46 3.78 -9.48
CA SER A 68 5.62 3.03 -8.97
C SER A 68 6.45 3.86 -7.99
N VAL A 69 6.77 5.11 -8.34
CA VAL A 69 7.54 5.99 -7.44
C VAL A 69 6.73 6.33 -6.18
N ALA A 70 5.44 6.62 -6.32
CA ALA A 70 4.59 6.92 -5.18
C ALA A 70 4.45 5.73 -4.22
N CYS A 71 4.35 4.50 -4.74
CA CYS A 71 4.27 3.28 -3.91
C CYS A 71 5.59 2.96 -3.18
N VAL A 72 6.75 3.29 -3.76
CA VAL A 72 8.04 3.18 -3.05
C VAL A 72 8.09 4.10 -1.84
N ILE A 73 7.57 5.33 -1.98
CA ILE A 73 7.50 6.29 -0.87
C ILE A 73 6.53 5.77 0.20
N ASN A 74 5.30 5.49 -0.20
CA ASN A 74 4.30 4.90 0.67
C ASN A 74 3.24 4.15 -0.14
N TRP A 75 3.02 2.88 0.19
CA TRP A 75 2.14 2.01 -0.57
C TRP A 75 0.68 2.48 -0.57
N GLY A 76 0.18 2.98 0.57
CA GLY A 76 -1.19 3.47 0.70
C GLY A 76 -1.40 4.75 -0.10
N PHE A 77 -0.42 5.66 -0.03
CA PHE A 77 -0.40 6.88 -0.83
C PHE A 77 -0.33 6.59 -2.32
N GLY A 78 0.60 5.74 -2.76
CA GLY A 78 0.76 5.42 -4.17
C GLY A 78 -0.47 4.75 -4.78
N LEU A 79 -1.13 3.85 -4.05
CA LEU A 79 -2.35 3.19 -4.49
C LEU A 79 -3.48 4.19 -4.80
N VAL A 80 -3.73 5.12 -3.87
CA VAL A 80 -4.82 6.10 -3.98
C VAL A 80 -4.48 7.19 -5.00
N VAL A 81 -3.29 7.78 -4.86
CA VAL A 81 -2.88 8.91 -5.69
C VAL A 81 -2.61 8.46 -7.12
N GLY A 82 -2.16 7.22 -7.34
CA GLY A 82 -2.04 6.63 -8.66
C GLY A 82 -3.39 6.58 -9.38
N ALA A 83 -4.45 6.11 -8.73
CA ALA A 83 -5.79 6.05 -9.33
C ALA A 83 -6.35 7.45 -9.63
N MET A 84 -6.17 8.40 -8.71
CA MET A 84 -6.54 9.80 -8.95
C MET A 84 -5.75 10.41 -10.11
N PHE A 85 -4.45 10.12 -10.20
CA PHE A 85 -3.59 10.59 -11.26
C PHE A 85 -3.97 10.01 -12.63
N ALA A 86 -4.27 8.71 -12.70
CA ALA A 86 -4.79 8.05 -13.88
C ALA A 86 -6.07 8.72 -14.41
N ARG A 87 -6.97 9.11 -13.51
CA ARG A 87 -8.19 9.86 -13.86
C ARG A 87 -7.90 11.26 -14.39
N GLU A 88 -6.93 11.98 -13.81
CA GLU A 88 -6.49 13.28 -14.33
C GLU A 88 -5.83 13.18 -15.71
N VAL A 89 -5.06 12.12 -15.96
CA VAL A 89 -4.49 11.84 -17.28
C VAL A 89 -5.59 11.50 -18.29
N ALA A 90 -6.56 10.66 -17.93
CA ALA A 90 -7.71 10.33 -18.77
C ALA A 90 -8.54 11.58 -19.15
N ARG A 91 -8.74 12.49 -18.19
CA ARG A 91 -9.42 13.78 -18.43
C ARG A 91 -8.71 14.62 -19.49
N ARG A 92 -7.38 14.61 -19.49
CA ARG A 92 -6.58 15.49 -20.34
C ARG A 92 -6.26 14.88 -21.71
N VAL A 93 -5.98 13.58 -21.74
CA VAL A 93 -5.49 12.87 -22.92
C VAL A 93 -6.64 12.04 -23.50
N LEU A 94 -7.43 12.67 -24.37
CA LEU A 94 -8.53 12.02 -25.07
C LEU A 94 -8.03 10.81 -25.88
N GLY A 95 -8.85 9.77 -25.95
CA GLY A 95 -8.49 8.50 -26.60
C GLY A 95 -7.52 7.64 -25.77
N SER A 96 -7.39 7.89 -24.47
CA SER A 96 -6.72 6.96 -23.56
C SER A 96 -7.68 5.88 -23.11
N ASP A 97 -7.21 4.63 -23.09
CA ASP A 97 -7.95 3.52 -22.50
C ASP A 97 -7.96 3.65 -20.98
N TYR A 98 -9.13 3.93 -20.41
CA TYR A 98 -9.29 4.23 -19.00
C TYR A 98 -9.06 3.00 -18.11
N PRO A 99 -9.57 1.80 -18.43
CA PRO A 99 -9.22 0.58 -17.70
C PRO A 99 -7.72 0.33 -17.67
N LEU A 100 -6.99 0.50 -18.78
CA LEU A 100 -5.53 0.38 -18.80
C LEU A 100 -4.86 1.46 -17.93
N LEU A 101 -5.31 2.71 -17.93
CA LEU A 101 -4.75 3.75 -17.06
C LEU A 101 -4.93 3.40 -15.57
N ILE A 102 -6.08 2.87 -15.18
CA ILE A 102 -6.32 2.41 -13.80
C ILE A 102 -5.47 1.17 -13.49
N ALA A 103 -5.35 0.23 -14.43
CA ALA A 103 -4.44 -0.90 -14.30
C ALA A 103 -2.99 -0.42 -14.14
N CYS A 104 -2.55 0.61 -14.87
CA CYS A 104 -1.21 1.19 -14.74
C CYS A 104 -0.95 1.77 -13.35
N ALA A 105 -1.94 2.44 -12.77
CA ALA A 105 -1.86 2.92 -11.40
C ALA A 105 -1.70 1.76 -10.41
N TYR A 106 -2.48 0.69 -10.60
CA TYR A 106 -2.39 -0.50 -9.74
C TYR A 106 -1.10 -1.32 -9.97
N ILE A 107 -0.63 -1.45 -11.20
CA ILE A 107 0.66 -2.08 -11.53
C ILE A 107 1.81 -1.32 -10.86
N GLY A 108 1.68 -0.01 -10.67
CA GLY A 108 2.60 0.79 -9.87
C GLY A 108 2.77 0.27 -8.44
N PHE A 109 1.74 -0.36 -7.86
CA PHE A 109 1.78 -0.99 -6.55
C PHE A 109 2.83 -2.09 -6.45
N MET A 110 3.25 -2.70 -7.55
CA MET A 110 4.25 -3.79 -7.55
C MET A 110 5.64 -3.39 -7.02
N THR A 111 5.88 -2.13 -6.67
CA THR A 111 7.13 -1.67 -6.03
C THR A 111 7.02 -1.55 -4.50
N TRP A 112 5.85 -1.79 -3.92
CA TRP A 112 5.53 -1.41 -2.54
C TRP A 112 6.32 -2.18 -1.47
N GLY A 113 6.52 -3.48 -1.66
CA GLY A 113 7.23 -4.37 -0.75
C GLY A 113 8.71 -4.03 -0.63
N GLY A 114 9.31 -3.51 -1.71
CA GLY A 114 10.67 -2.98 -1.77
C GLY A 114 10.82 -1.54 -1.29
N GLY A 115 9.71 -0.83 -1.07
CA GLY A 115 9.68 0.58 -0.69
C GLY A 115 9.87 0.83 0.82
N PHE A 116 9.92 2.11 1.19
CA PHE A 116 10.11 2.55 2.59
C PHE A 116 8.97 2.19 3.54
N SER A 117 7.85 1.76 2.98
CA SER A 117 6.65 1.33 3.71
C SER A 117 6.38 -0.17 3.60
N GLY A 118 7.33 -0.96 3.07
CA GLY A 118 7.21 -2.40 2.95
C GLY A 118 6.94 -3.06 4.31
N SER A 119 5.85 -3.80 4.43
CA SER A 119 5.35 -4.24 5.74
C SER A 119 6.27 -5.30 6.37
N MET A 120 6.71 -6.30 5.60
CA MET A 120 7.60 -7.36 6.10
C MET A 120 8.96 -6.83 6.56
N PRO A 121 9.72 -6.04 5.77
CA PRO A 121 11.00 -5.51 6.23
C PRO A 121 10.87 -4.61 7.46
N LEU A 122 9.78 -3.83 7.59
CA LEU A 122 9.52 -3.04 8.79
C LEU A 122 9.18 -3.92 10.00
N LEU A 123 8.36 -4.96 9.83
CA LEU A 123 8.01 -5.88 10.91
C LEU A 123 9.22 -6.70 11.37
N ALA A 124 10.06 -7.17 10.45
CA ALA A 124 11.28 -7.90 10.77
C ALA A 124 12.30 -7.06 11.57
N ALA A 125 12.27 -5.73 11.37
CA ALA A 125 13.10 -4.78 12.11
C ALA A 125 12.48 -4.30 13.44
N THR A 126 11.22 -4.68 13.74
CA THR A 126 10.48 -4.19 14.91
C THR A 126 10.58 -5.17 16.09
N PRO A 127 10.89 -4.70 17.32
CA PRO A 127 10.85 -5.54 18.52
C PRO A 127 9.47 -6.16 18.78
N GLY A 128 9.46 -7.39 19.28
CA GLY A 128 8.28 -8.20 19.56
C GLY A 128 7.75 -8.95 18.34
N ASN A 129 8.46 -8.97 17.22
CA ASN A 129 8.03 -9.68 16.02
C ASN A 129 8.18 -11.22 16.18
N PRO A 130 7.44 -12.04 15.40
CA PRO A 130 7.37 -13.48 15.61
C PRO A 130 8.70 -14.24 15.51
N VAL A 131 9.73 -13.69 14.84
CA VAL A 131 11.01 -14.38 14.63
C VAL A 131 12.16 -13.79 15.44
N GLU A 132 11.94 -12.72 16.20
CA GLU A 132 13.01 -12.05 16.97
C GLU A 132 13.73 -13.01 17.92
N HIS A 133 12.99 -13.90 18.58
CA HIS A 133 13.56 -14.90 19.49
C HIS A 133 14.41 -15.97 18.78
N ILE A 134 14.32 -16.06 17.45
CA ILE A 134 15.01 -17.07 16.63
C ILE A 134 16.25 -16.46 15.96
N ALA A 135 16.10 -15.29 15.33
CA ALA A 135 17.13 -14.69 14.50
C ALA A 135 17.56 -13.28 14.94
N GLY A 136 16.97 -12.76 16.04
CA GLY A 136 17.07 -11.35 16.39
C GLY A 136 16.28 -10.45 15.42
N LEU A 137 16.53 -9.15 15.50
CA LEU A 137 15.95 -8.18 14.57
C LEU A 137 16.71 -8.22 13.25
N ILE A 138 15.98 -8.22 12.13
CA ILE A 138 16.55 -8.10 10.78
C ILE A 138 16.40 -6.64 10.35
N PRO A 139 17.46 -5.82 10.42
CA PRO A 139 17.35 -4.38 10.22
C PRO A 139 17.08 -4.04 8.75
N VAL A 140 16.49 -2.86 8.51
CA VAL A 140 16.19 -2.36 7.16
C VAL A 140 17.44 -2.19 6.26
N SER A 141 18.63 -2.08 6.85
CA SER A 141 19.90 -2.07 6.13
C SER A 141 20.23 -3.40 5.45
N GLN A 142 19.70 -4.52 5.96
CA GLN A 142 19.84 -5.86 5.37
C GLN A 142 18.69 -6.20 4.42
N THR A 143 17.66 -5.36 4.33
CA THR A 143 16.48 -5.58 3.49
C THR A 143 16.32 -4.48 2.44
N MET A 144 15.77 -3.33 2.82
CA MET A 144 15.43 -2.23 1.91
C MET A 144 16.65 -1.57 1.26
N PHE A 145 17.78 -1.45 1.96
CA PHE A 145 18.96 -0.72 1.47
C PHE A 145 20.01 -1.63 0.82
N THR A 146 19.59 -2.75 0.24
CA THR A 146 20.46 -3.75 -0.38
C THR A 146 20.52 -3.65 -1.90
N GLY A 147 21.56 -4.24 -2.50
CA GLY A 147 21.74 -4.25 -3.96
C GLY A 147 20.60 -4.95 -4.71
N TYR A 148 20.11 -6.09 -4.20
CA TYR A 148 19.01 -6.82 -4.83
C TYR A 148 17.69 -6.03 -4.78
N ASN A 149 17.39 -5.34 -3.67
CA ASN A 149 16.17 -4.53 -3.56
C ASN A 149 16.24 -3.30 -4.48
N LEU A 150 17.40 -2.63 -4.54
CA LEU A 150 17.61 -1.53 -5.46
C LEU A 150 17.47 -1.99 -6.91
N PHE A 151 18.05 -3.14 -7.28
CA PHE A 151 17.91 -3.70 -8.61
C PHE A 151 16.44 -3.96 -8.97
N ILE A 152 15.71 -4.71 -8.15
CA ILE A 152 14.30 -5.07 -8.40
C ILE A 152 13.44 -3.80 -8.48
N THR A 153 13.53 -2.93 -7.47
CA THR A 153 12.68 -1.74 -7.35
C THR A 153 12.93 -0.75 -8.49
N LEU A 154 14.19 -0.45 -8.81
CA LEU A 154 14.53 0.45 -9.92
C LEU A 154 14.16 -0.15 -11.27
N THR A 155 14.37 -1.45 -11.46
CA THR A 155 14.00 -2.12 -12.71
C THR A 155 12.48 -2.08 -12.90
N LEU A 156 11.68 -2.31 -11.87
CA LEU A 156 10.22 -2.15 -11.96
C LEU A 156 9.81 -0.72 -12.33
N ILE A 157 10.39 0.29 -11.67
CA ILE A 157 10.10 1.71 -11.97
C ILE A 157 10.42 2.05 -13.43
N LEU A 158 11.52 1.54 -13.96
CA LEU A 158 12.01 1.89 -15.29
C LEU A 158 11.38 1.05 -16.40
N VAL A 159 11.17 -0.25 -16.19
CA VAL A 159 10.72 -1.21 -17.21
C VAL A 159 9.20 -1.28 -17.29
N MET A 160 8.49 -1.24 -16.16
CA MET A 160 7.02 -1.40 -16.18
C MET A 160 6.28 -0.35 -17.02
N PRO A 161 6.70 0.93 -17.11
CA PRO A 161 6.11 1.88 -18.05
C PRO A 161 6.16 1.41 -19.51
N PHE A 162 7.25 0.77 -19.94
CA PHE A 162 7.35 0.24 -21.31
C PHE A 162 6.49 -1.00 -21.48
N VAL A 163 6.41 -1.86 -20.46
CA VAL A 163 5.54 -3.03 -20.46
C VAL A 163 4.07 -2.62 -20.58
N THR A 164 3.61 -1.61 -19.83
CA THR A 164 2.22 -1.14 -19.92
C THR A 164 1.92 -0.45 -21.23
N ARG A 165 2.89 0.24 -21.84
CA ARG A 165 2.77 0.74 -23.23
C ARG A 165 2.50 -0.40 -24.22
N MET A 166 3.11 -1.57 -24.04
CA MET A 166 2.90 -2.73 -24.94
C MET A 166 1.50 -3.36 -24.77
N MET A 167 0.79 -3.05 -23.69
CA MET A 167 -0.57 -3.52 -23.41
C MET A 167 -1.66 -2.62 -24.00
N MET A 168 -1.30 -1.53 -24.69
CA MET A 168 -2.29 -0.61 -25.24
C MET A 168 -3.23 -1.31 -26.23
N PRO A 169 -4.55 -1.17 -26.06
CA PRO A 169 -5.52 -1.78 -26.96
C PRO A 169 -5.47 -1.14 -28.35
N ARG A 170 -6.08 -1.81 -29.32
CA ARG A 170 -6.31 -1.25 -30.66
C ARG A 170 -7.32 -0.10 -30.54
N LYS A 171 -7.31 0.80 -31.53
CA LYS A 171 -8.15 2.02 -31.50
C LYS A 171 -9.64 1.74 -31.29
N ASP A 172 -10.14 0.65 -31.87
CA ASP A 172 -11.56 0.28 -31.79
C ASP A 172 -11.96 -0.35 -30.45
N ASP A 173 -10.97 -0.81 -29.67
CA ASP A 173 -11.15 -1.44 -28.36
C ASP A 173 -10.95 -0.46 -27.19
N ILE A 174 -10.64 0.82 -27.48
CA ILE A 174 -10.37 1.83 -26.45
C ILE A 174 -11.66 2.16 -25.68
N MET A 175 -11.63 1.95 -24.37
CA MET A 175 -12.71 2.35 -23.46
C MET A 175 -12.33 3.67 -22.79
N MET A 176 -12.94 4.76 -23.23
CA MET A 176 -12.72 6.08 -22.62
C MET A 176 -13.43 6.19 -21.27
N ILE A 177 -12.93 7.09 -20.42
CA ILE A 177 -13.56 7.41 -19.12
C ILE A 177 -15.00 7.92 -19.33
N ASP A 178 -15.92 7.46 -18.48
CA ASP A 178 -17.28 7.99 -18.42
C ASP A 178 -17.24 9.49 -18.06
N PRO A 179 -17.84 10.38 -18.86
CA PRO A 179 -17.92 11.81 -18.55
C PRO A 179 -18.51 12.13 -17.17
N ALA A 180 -19.38 11.30 -16.61
CA ALA A 180 -19.92 11.49 -15.26
C ALA A 180 -18.82 11.38 -14.17
N LEU A 181 -17.76 10.59 -14.42
CA LEU A 181 -16.61 10.47 -13.52
C LEU A 181 -15.63 11.64 -13.63
N LEU A 182 -15.83 12.53 -14.61
CA LEU A 182 -15.01 13.72 -14.81
C LEU A 182 -15.50 14.93 -14.02
N GLU A 183 -16.66 14.85 -13.35
CA GLU A 183 -17.20 15.91 -12.52
C GLU A 183 -16.16 16.44 -11.51
N GLU A 184 -16.27 17.74 -11.20
CA GLU A 184 -15.35 18.35 -10.24
C GLU A 184 -15.54 17.74 -8.86
N GLU A 185 -14.45 17.24 -8.29
CA GLU A 185 -14.47 16.75 -6.92
C GLU A 185 -14.98 17.82 -5.93
N PRO A 186 -15.67 17.41 -4.85
CA PRO A 186 -16.23 18.33 -3.89
C PRO A 186 -15.16 19.25 -3.30
N ASP A 187 -15.45 20.56 -3.27
CA ASP A 187 -14.69 21.51 -2.47
C ASP A 187 -15.07 21.34 -1.00
N PHE A 188 -14.10 20.96 -0.18
CA PHE A 188 -14.29 20.79 1.26
C PHE A 188 -14.23 22.11 2.03
N GLN A 189 -13.90 23.23 1.36
CA GLN A 189 -13.91 24.55 1.99
C GLN A 189 -15.35 25.06 2.15
N LYS A 190 -15.62 25.65 3.32
CA LYS A 190 -16.91 26.30 3.59
C LYS A 190 -16.73 27.82 3.62
N LYS A 191 -17.54 28.53 2.84
CA LYS A 191 -17.69 29.99 2.99
C LYS A 191 -18.60 30.26 4.18
N LEU A 192 -18.11 31.05 5.13
CA LEU A 192 -18.86 31.41 6.34
C LEU A 192 -19.78 32.61 6.06
N PRO A 193 -21.02 32.60 6.57
CA PRO A 193 -21.85 33.80 6.69
C PRO A 193 -21.17 34.86 7.56
N GLU A 194 -21.49 36.14 7.34
CA GLU A 194 -20.94 37.24 8.13
C GLU A 194 -21.34 37.14 9.62
N ASP A 195 -22.54 36.65 9.91
CA ASP A 195 -23.09 36.44 11.24
C ASP A 195 -22.74 35.07 11.84
N ALA A 196 -21.78 34.34 11.25
CA ALA A 196 -21.40 33.01 11.73
C ALA A 196 -21.01 33.03 13.23
N PRO A 197 -21.57 32.12 14.05
CA PRO A 197 -21.27 32.06 15.48
C PRO A 197 -19.79 31.75 15.71
N VAL A 198 -19.27 32.17 16.87
CA VAL A 198 -17.84 32.00 17.23
C VAL A 198 -17.39 30.55 17.13
N SER A 199 -18.23 29.59 17.56
CA SER A 199 -17.95 28.15 17.45
C SER A 199 -17.66 27.73 16.01
N LEU A 200 -18.51 28.15 15.06
CA LEU A 200 -18.35 27.83 13.65
C LEU A 200 -17.11 28.52 13.05
N ARG A 201 -16.80 29.75 13.49
CA ARG A 201 -15.58 30.46 13.07
C ARG A 201 -14.32 29.74 13.58
N MET A 202 -14.34 29.17 14.79
CA MET A 202 -13.24 28.39 15.33
C MET A 202 -13.04 27.09 14.55
N GLU A 203 -14.12 26.36 14.30
CA GLU A 203 -14.11 25.12 13.52
C GLU A 203 -13.53 25.27 12.10
N GLU A 204 -13.76 26.43 11.46
CA GLU A 204 -13.22 26.80 10.15
C GLU A 204 -11.96 27.69 10.24
N SER A 205 -11.33 27.79 11.42
CA SER A 205 -10.18 28.66 11.62
C SER A 205 -8.89 28.04 11.07
N ARG A 206 -8.23 28.78 10.18
CA ARG A 206 -6.88 28.43 9.71
C ARG A 206 -5.83 28.49 10.80
N LEU A 207 -5.98 29.44 11.73
CA LEU A 207 -5.06 29.60 12.85
C LEU A 207 -5.04 28.35 13.73
N ILE A 208 -6.22 27.75 13.99
CA ILE A 208 -6.30 26.52 14.80
C ILE A 208 -5.60 25.36 14.07
N ALA A 209 -5.84 25.19 12.77
CA ALA A 209 -5.13 24.18 11.98
C ALA A 209 -3.61 24.39 12.04
N TRP A 210 -3.13 25.64 11.96
CA TRP A 210 -1.71 25.96 12.04
C TRP A 210 -1.12 25.66 13.41
N ILE A 211 -1.81 26.02 14.50
CA ILE A 211 -1.37 25.70 15.86
C ILE A 211 -1.23 24.19 16.05
N ILE A 212 -2.25 23.42 15.67
CA ILE A 212 -2.22 21.94 15.75
C ILE A 212 -1.07 21.38 14.91
N GLY A 213 -0.92 21.85 13.67
CA GLY A 213 0.15 21.43 12.77
C GLY A 213 1.54 21.72 13.33
N ILE A 214 1.79 22.95 13.80
CA ILE A 214 3.08 23.36 14.38
C ILE A 214 3.42 22.52 15.61
N LEU A 215 2.47 22.35 16.54
CA LEU A 215 2.70 21.53 17.74
C LEU A 215 2.99 20.07 17.38
N GLY A 216 2.21 19.51 16.45
CA GLY A 216 2.39 18.13 15.99
C GLY A 216 3.72 17.90 15.27
N PHE A 217 4.13 18.79 14.35
CA PHE A 217 5.41 18.68 13.67
C PHE A 217 6.60 18.97 14.60
N THR A 218 6.43 19.85 15.59
CA THR A 218 7.44 20.05 16.64
C THR A 218 7.63 18.75 17.45
N PHE A 219 6.54 18.10 17.83
CA PHE A 219 6.61 16.78 18.48
C PHE A 219 7.32 15.74 17.61
N LEU A 220 6.97 15.64 16.32
CA LEU A 220 7.65 14.73 15.39
C LEU A 220 9.14 15.04 15.28
N GLY A 221 9.52 16.31 15.19
CA GLY A 221 10.93 16.74 15.18
C GLY A 221 11.67 16.29 16.43
N MET A 222 11.11 16.54 17.62
CA MET A 222 11.68 16.07 18.89
C MET A 222 11.79 14.55 18.95
N TYR A 223 10.78 13.83 18.44
CA TYR A 223 10.76 12.37 18.40
C TYR A 223 11.91 11.82 17.55
N PHE A 224 12.12 12.36 16.33
CA PHE A 224 13.19 11.90 15.44
C PHE A 224 14.58 12.30 15.93
N ILE A 225 14.73 13.45 16.61
CA ILE A 225 15.99 13.83 17.26
C ILE A 225 16.35 12.83 18.36
N LYS A 226 15.37 12.40 19.17
CA LYS A 226 15.59 11.50 20.31
C LYS A 226 15.78 10.03 19.89
N ASN A 227 15.02 9.57 18.89
CA ASN A 227 14.94 8.14 18.54
C ASN A 227 15.59 7.80 17.19
N GLY A 228 16.25 8.77 16.54
CA GLY A 228 16.76 8.62 15.17
C GLY A 228 15.62 8.54 14.14
N PHE A 229 15.92 8.07 12.93
CA PHE A 229 14.95 7.94 11.83
C PHE A 229 14.03 6.72 12.02
N ASN A 230 13.33 6.66 13.16
CA ASN A 230 12.45 5.57 13.53
C ASN A 230 11.05 5.75 12.92
N ILE A 231 10.86 5.28 11.69
CA ILE A 231 9.57 5.32 11.00
C ILE A 231 8.72 4.12 11.42
N THR A 232 7.62 4.41 12.10
CA THR A 232 6.57 3.45 12.47
C THR A 232 5.23 3.83 11.85
N ILE A 233 4.27 2.89 11.80
CA ILE A 233 2.89 3.14 11.34
C ILE A 233 2.26 4.34 12.09
N ASN A 234 2.52 4.48 13.39
CA ASN A 234 2.00 5.59 14.19
C ASN A 234 2.58 6.95 13.77
N THR A 235 3.90 7.01 13.56
CA THR A 235 4.54 8.25 13.09
C THR A 235 4.08 8.62 11.68
N VAL A 236 3.88 7.65 10.80
CA VAL A 236 3.35 7.84 9.44
C VAL A 236 1.91 8.35 9.50
N ASN A 237 1.05 7.75 10.32
CA ASN A 237 -0.32 8.22 10.54
C ASN A 237 -0.36 9.67 11.04
N MET A 238 0.52 10.02 11.96
CA MET A 238 0.60 11.38 12.46
C MET A 238 1.09 12.37 11.39
N ILE A 239 2.07 11.98 10.57
CA ILE A 239 2.51 12.79 9.43
C ILE A 239 1.35 13.03 8.46
N PHE A 240 0.60 11.98 8.07
CA PHE A 240 -0.54 12.12 7.16
C PHE A 240 -1.68 12.95 7.76
N LEU A 241 -1.98 12.75 9.04
CA LEU A 241 -2.97 13.55 9.78
C LEU A 241 -2.62 15.04 9.76
N LEU A 242 -1.40 15.39 10.17
CA LEU A 242 -0.96 16.78 10.31
C LEU A 242 -0.81 17.44 8.93
N THR A 243 -0.24 16.73 7.96
CA THR A 243 -0.11 17.23 6.59
C THR A 243 -1.49 17.43 5.98
N GLY A 244 -2.39 16.46 6.13
CA GLY A 244 -3.76 16.53 5.64
C GLY A 244 -4.51 17.74 6.21
N LEU A 245 -4.44 17.93 7.53
CA LEU A 245 -5.01 19.09 8.22
C LEU A 245 -4.49 20.42 7.65
N LEU A 246 -3.16 20.55 7.51
CA LEU A 246 -2.55 21.78 7.00
C LEU A 246 -2.91 22.05 5.54
N LEU A 247 -2.90 21.04 4.67
CA LEU A 247 -3.23 21.21 3.25
C LEU A 247 -4.72 21.50 3.00
N HIS A 248 -5.60 21.05 3.89
CA HIS A 248 -7.03 21.40 3.90
C HIS A 248 -7.33 22.73 4.61
N LYS A 249 -6.31 23.36 5.21
CA LYS A 249 -6.32 24.71 5.80
C LYS A 249 -7.18 24.89 7.06
N THR A 250 -8.30 24.18 7.23
CA THR A 250 -9.18 24.31 8.39
C THR A 250 -9.50 22.93 8.99
N PRO A 251 -9.73 22.82 10.32
CA PRO A 251 -10.10 21.56 10.96
C PRO A 251 -11.34 20.92 10.33
N MET A 252 -12.40 21.71 10.09
CA MET A 252 -13.63 21.18 9.54
C MET A 252 -13.57 20.85 8.04
N ALA A 253 -12.75 21.55 7.25
CA ALA A 253 -12.50 21.12 5.87
C ALA A 253 -11.81 19.75 5.84
N TYR A 254 -10.81 19.55 6.70
CA TYR A 254 -10.15 18.26 6.83
C TYR A 254 -11.11 17.17 7.33
N MET A 255 -11.96 17.47 8.32
CA MET A 255 -12.95 16.52 8.82
C MET A 255 -13.93 16.08 7.72
N ARG A 256 -14.40 17.02 6.88
CA ARG A 256 -15.24 16.70 5.71
C ARG A 256 -14.51 15.80 4.71
N ALA A 257 -13.23 16.08 4.43
CA ALA A 257 -12.41 15.24 3.56
C ALA A 257 -12.21 13.83 4.13
N VAL A 258 -11.91 13.71 5.43
CA VAL A 258 -11.81 12.42 6.15
C VAL A 258 -13.13 11.65 6.12
N SER A 259 -14.25 12.34 6.28
CA SER A 259 -15.59 11.72 6.23
C SER A 259 -15.91 11.16 4.84
N ALA A 260 -15.53 11.88 3.79
CA ALA A 260 -15.66 11.41 2.41
C ALA A 260 -14.71 10.22 2.13
N ALA A 261 -13.47 10.31 2.60
CA ALA A 261 -12.47 9.25 2.49
C ALA A 261 -12.91 7.95 3.18
N ALA A 262 -13.47 8.04 4.40
CA ALA A 262 -13.91 6.89 5.18
C ALA A 262 -15.01 6.06 4.48
N ARG A 263 -15.87 6.71 3.69
CA ARG A 263 -16.86 5.99 2.86
C ARG A 263 -16.21 5.16 1.77
N SER A 264 -15.10 5.64 1.20
CA SER A 264 -14.37 4.97 0.12
C SER A 264 -13.59 3.74 0.62
N THR A 265 -13.36 3.61 1.93
CA THR A 265 -12.67 2.46 2.54
C THR A 265 -13.65 1.40 3.08
N ALA A 266 -14.96 1.58 2.93
CA ALA A 266 -15.97 0.66 3.48
C ALA A 266 -15.82 -0.78 2.97
N GLY A 267 -15.54 -0.96 1.67
CA GLY A 267 -15.35 -2.30 1.10
C GLY A 267 -14.16 -3.04 1.70
N ILE A 268 -13.10 -2.30 2.04
CA ILE A 268 -11.89 -2.84 2.68
C ILE A 268 -12.18 -3.16 4.16
N LEU A 269 -12.87 -2.25 4.86
CA LEU A 269 -13.27 -2.41 6.26
C LEU A 269 -14.07 -3.71 6.47
N VAL A 270 -14.99 -4.03 5.56
CA VAL A 270 -15.80 -5.26 5.65
C VAL A 270 -14.98 -6.51 5.35
N GLN A 271 -14.05 -6.45 4.38
CA GLN A 271 -13.29 -7.62 3.95
C GLN A 271 -12.14 -8.00 4.88
N PHE A 272 -11.49 -7.04 5.53
CA PHE A 272 -10.34 -7.29 6.40
C PHE A 272 -10.59 -8.35 7.49
N PRO A 273 -11.73 -8.33 8.22
CA PRO A 273 -12.05 -9.38 9.19
C PRO A 273 -12.13 -10.79 8.58
N PHE A 274 -12.59 -10.94 7.34
CA PHE A 274 -12.63 -12.23 6.67
C PHE A 274 -11.23 -12.72 6.31
N TYR A 275 -10.38 -11.85 5.76
CA TYR A 275 -8.99 -12.21 5.48
C TYR A 275 -8.20 -12.52 6.76
N ALA A 276 -8.46 -11.79 7.85
CA ALA A 276 -7.92 -12.09 9.17
C ALA A 276 -8.37 -13.47 9.68
N GLY A 277 -9.65 -13.81 9.48
CA GLY A 277 -10.17 -15.13 9.80
C GLY A 277 -9.52 -16.24 8.97
N ILE A 278 -9.33 -16.03 7.66
CA ILE A 278 -8.61 -16.97 6.77
C ILE A 278 -7.17 -17.14 7.23
N GLN A 279 -6.47 -16.04 7.53
CA GLN A 279 -5.12 -16.07 8.08
C GLN A 279 -5.03 -16.96 9.31
N LEU A 280 -5.94 -16.79 10.27
CA LEU A 280 -5.92 -17.55 11.51
C LEU A 280 -6.35 -19.01 11.34
N MET A 281 -7.26 -19.30 10.41
CA MET A 281 -7.55 -20.67 10.02
C MET A 281 -6.32 -21.34 9.41
N MET A 282 -5.56 -20.61 8.58
CA MET A 282 -4.35 -21.13 7.93
C MET A 282 -3.20 -21.32 8.91
N GLU A 283 -3.04 -20.42 9.88
CA GLU A 283 -2.10 -20.53 10.99
C GLU A 283 -2.48 -21.69 11.92
N GLY A 284 -3.73 -21.73 12.39
CA GLY A 284 -4.21 -22.74 13.34
C GLY A 284 -4.31 -24.16 12.77
N SER A 285 -4.51 -24.30 11.46
CA SER A 285 -4.47 -25.61 10.78
C SER A 285 -3.07 -26.08 10.42
N GLY A 286 -2.07 -25.19 10.46
CA GLY A 286 -0.71 -25.46 9.98
C GLY A 286 -0.56 -25.47 8.46
N LEU A 287 -1.61 -25.19 7.69
CA LEU A 287 -1.57 -25.23 6.22
C LEU A 287 -0.53 -24.26 5.64
N GLY A 288 -0.41 -23.05 6.22
CA GLY A 288 0.61 -22.08 5.79
C GLY A 288 2.03 -22.59 6.01
N GLY A 289 2.26 -23.30 7.11
CA GLY A 289 3.52 -23.98 7.40
C GLY A 289 3.80 -25.10 6.41
N LEU A 290 2.83 -25.98 6.13
CA LEU A 290 2.97 -27.08 5.17
C LEU A 290 3.33 -26.60 3.76
N ILE A 291 2.68 -25.53 3.28
CA ILE A 291 3.01 -24.91 1.99
C ILE A 291 4.46 -24.41 2.01
N THR A 292 4.84 -23.69 3.08
CA THR A 292 6.17 -23.12 3.21
C THR A 292 7.25 -24.20 3.27
N GLU A 293 7.04 -25.25 4.06
CA GLU A 293 7.94 -26.40 4.18
C GLU A 293 8.12 -27.15 2.86
N PHE A 294 7.06 -27.30 2.06
CA PHE A 294 7.17 -27.91 0.73
C PHE A 294 8.22 -27.20 -0.15
N PHE A 295 8.19 -25.87 -0.20
CA PHE A 295 9.16 -25.08 -0.97
C PHE A 295 10.56 -25.09 -0.34
N ILE A 296 10.65 -25.05 0.99
CA ILE A 296 11.93 -25.12 1.71
C ILE A 296 12.64 -26.45 1.47
N ASN A 297 11.90 -27.56 1.48
CA ASN A 297 12.46 -28.92 1.36
C ASN A 297 13.06 -29.22 -0.01
N VAL A 298 12.68 -28.47 -1.05
CA VAL A 298 13.24 -28.59 -2.40
C VAL A 298 14.27 -27.51 -2.71
N ALA A 299 14.53 -26.60 -1.77
CA ALA A 299 15.46 -25.50 -1.93
C ALA A 299 16.86 -25.85 -1.39
N ASP A 300 17.88 -25.33 -2.08
CA ASP A 300 19.23 -25.20 -1.54
C ASP A 300 19.51 -23.74 -1.17
N LYS A 301 20.69 -23.44 -0.63
CA LYS A 301 21.08 -22.09 -0.20
C LYS A 301 20.89 -21.02 -1.28
N GLU A 302 21.20 -21.33 -2.54
CA GLU A 302 21.18 -20.37 -3.65
C GLU A 302 19.74 -20.17 -4.18
N THR A 303 18.96 -21.24 -4.24
CA THR A 303 17.57 -21.23 -4.73
C THR A 303 16.55 -20.86 -3.65
N PHE A 304 16.95 -20.82 -2.38
CA PHE A 304 16.08 -20.58 -1.23
C PHE A 304 15.24 -19.30 -1.32
N PRO A 305 15.82 -18.11 -1.64
CA PRO A 305 15.02 -16.90 -1.76
C PRO A 305 13.99 -17.00 -2.90
N LEU A 306 14.33 -17.67 -4.00
CA LEU A 306 13.40 -17.85 -5.11
C LEU A 306 12.23 -18.78 -4.74
N MET A 307 12.52 -19.90 -4.06
CA MET A 307 11.46 -20.81 -3.60
C MET A 307 10.57 -20.15 -2.55
N THR A 308 11.16 -19.34 -1.67
CA THR A 308 10.42 -18.51 -0.71
C THR A 308 9.50 -17.50 -1.41
N PHE A 309 9.97 -16.88 -2.50
CA PHE A 309 9.15 -15.98 -3.31
C PHE A 309 7.91 -16.68 -3.88
N PHE A 310 8.06 -17.88 -4.46
CA PHE A 310 6.91 -18.63 -4.98
C PHE A 310 5.98 -19.15 -3.87
N SER A 311 6.53 -19.58 -2.74
CA SER A 311 5.74 -19.92 -1.54
C SER A 311 4.85 -18.76 -1.11
N SER A 312 5.45 -17.56 -1.01
CA SER A 312 4.71 -16.37 -0.62
C SER A 312 3.67 -15.96 -1.66
N ALA A 313 3.99 -16.09 -2.95
CA ALA A 313 3.03 -15.87 -4.02
C ALA A 313 1.83 -16.83 -3.92
N LEU A 314 2.04 -18.11 -3.62
CA LEU A 314 0.94 -19.07 -3.44
C LEU A 314 0.07 -18.72 -2.23
N ILE A 315 0.67 -18.34 -1.10
CA ILE A 315 -0.04 -17.95 0.12
C ILE A 315 -0.87 -16.67 -0.09
N ASN A 316 -0.41 -15.74 -0.93
CA ASN A 316 -1.09 -14.47 -1.19
C ASN A 316 -2.52 -14.66 -1.71
N PHE A 317 -2.80 -15.73 -2.46
CA PHE A 317 -4.17 -16.03 -2.93
C PHE A 317 -5.16 -16.17 -1.78
N ALA A 318 -4.72 -16.65 -0.62
CA ALA A 318 -5.54 -16.81 0.56
C ALA A 318 -5.51 -15.59 1.49
N VAL A 319 -4.34 -14.95 1.66
CA VAL A 319 -4.12 -13.91 2.66
C VAL A 319 -3.35 -12.72 2.07
N PRO A 320 -3.98 -11.75 1.39
CA PRO A 320 -3.31 -10.60 0.76
C PRO A 320 -2.95 -9.50 1.77
N SER A 321 -2.12 -9.84 2.75
CA SER A 321 -1.73 -8.97 3.85
C SER A 321 -0.25 -9.14 4.15
N GLY A 322 0.54 -8.10 3.91
CA GLY A 322 1.98 -8.20 4.15
C GLY A 322 2.35 -8.50 5.60
N GLY A 323 1.61 -7.90 6.56
CA GLY A 323 1.78 -8.24 7.97
C GLY A 323 1.34 -9.66 8.31
N GLY A 324 0.25 -10.14 7.69
CA GLY A 324 -0.23 -11.50 7.87
C GLY A 324 0.75 -12.54 7.32
N HIS A 325 1.33 -12.28 6.15
CA HIS A 325 2.38 -13.10 5.56
C HIS A 325 3.61 -13.22 6.47
N TRP A 326 4.03 -12.13 7.10
CA TRP A 326 5.15 -12.18 8.04
C TRP A 326 4.87 -13.09 9.24
N VAL A 327 3.65 -13.02 9.79
CA VAL A 327 3.21 -13.87 10.90
C VAL A 327 3.14 -15.33 10.49
N ILE A 328 2.61 -15.64 9.31
CA ILE A 328 2.46 -17.02 8.83
C ILE A 328 3.79 -17.63 8.40
N GLN A 329 4.58 -16.93 7.58
CA GLN A 329 5.74 -17.51 6.90
C GLN A 329 7.05 -17.26 7.62
N GLY A 330 7.20 -16.11 8.30
CA GLY A 330 8.43 -15.75 9.01
C GLY A 330 8.95 -16.87 9.92
N PRO A 331 8.10 -17.45 10.80
CA PRO A 331 8.50 -18.54 11.70
C PRO A 331 8.99 -19.84 11.02
N PHE A 332 8.75 -20.02 9.73
CA PHE A 332 9.21 -21.20 8.97
C PHE A 332 10.38 -20.86 8.05
N VAL A 333 10.30 -19.73 7.34
CA VAL A 333 11.32 -19.29 6.38
C VAL A 333 12.61 -18.90 7.09
N ILE A 334 12.54 -18.13 8.17
CA ILE A 334 13.75 -17.57 8.81
C ILE A 334 14.63 -18.65 9.46
N PRO A 335 14.09 -19.63 10.22
CA PRO A 335 14.91 -20.72 10.74
C PRO A 335 15.51 -21.59 9.64
N ALA A 336 14.76 -21.85 8.57
CA ALA A 336 15.28 -22.61 7.42
C ALA A 336 16.39 -21.86 6.69
N ALA A 337 16.25 -20.53 6.52
CA ALA A 337 17.30 -19.68 5.97
C ALA A 337 18.58 -19.77 6.82
N GLN A 338 18.46 -19.71 8.15
CA GLN A 338 19.60 -19.89 9.07
C GLN A 338 20.25 -21.27 8.92
N ALA A 339 19.44 -22.33 8.87
CA ALA A 339 19.93 -23.71 8.74
C ALA A 339 20.68 -23.95 7.41
N LEU A 340 20.22 -23.33 6.32
CA LEU A 340 20.86 -23.40 5.00
C LEU A 340 22.01 -22.39 4.84
N GLY A 341 22.18 -21.46 5.78
CA GLY A 341 23.12 -20.34 5.68
C GLY A 341 22.78 -19.37 4.55
N ALA A 342 21.49 -19.23 4.22
CA ALA A 342 20.95 -18.27 3.27
C ALA A 342 20.84 -16.87 3.88
N ASP A 343 20.81 -15.83 3.04
CA ASP A 343 20.71 -14.44 3.51
C ASP A 343 19.32 -14.16 4.12
N LEU A 344 19.31 -13.76 5.39
CA LEU A 344 18.07 -13.53 6.14
C LEU A 344 17.29 -12.34 5.58
N GLY A 345 17.98 -11.26 5.22
CA GLY A 345 17.35 -10.07 4.68
C GLY A 345 16.69 -10.34 3.32
N LYS A 346 17.39 -11.04 2.43
CA LYS A 346 16.87 -11.48 1.14
C LYS A 346 15.72 -12.45 1.31
N SER A 347 15.74 -13.31 2.34
CA SER A 347 14.63 -14.21 2.66
C SER A 347 13.38 -13.45 3.14
N VAL A 348 13.54 -12.42 3.97
CA VAL A 348 12.44 -11.49 4.33
C VAL A 348 11.86 -10.84 3.08
N MET A 349 12.73 -10.35 2.21
CA MET A 349 12.32 -9.65 0.99
C MET A 349 11.71 -10.58 -0.04
N ALA A 350 12.12 -11.85 -0.12
CA ALA A 350 11.47 -12.86 -0.95
C ALA A 350 10.01 -13.06 -0.55
N ILE A 351 9.70 -13.09 0.76
CA ILE A 351 8.31 -13.11 1.24
C ILE A 351 7.57 -11.86 0.74
N ALA A 352 8.16 -10.67 0.91
CA ALA A 352 7.57 -9.40 0.49
C ALA A 352 7.32 -9.34 -1.03
N TYR A 353 8.27 -9.79 -1.84
CA TYR A 353 8.17 -9.77 -3.30
C TYR A 353 7.12 -10.75 -3.81
N GLY A 354 7.03 -11.96 -3.24
CA GLY A 354 6.04 -12.94 -3.67
C GLY A 354 4.61 -12.46 -3.42
N GLU A 355 4.40 -11.83 -2.25
CA GLU A 355 3.14 -11.17 -1.90
C GLU A 355 2.84 -10.04 -2.90
N GLN A 356 3.79 -9.10 -3.10
CA GLN A 356 3.51 -7.92 -3.91
C GLN A 356 3.26 -8.27 -5.37
N TRP A 357 3.99 -9.27 -5.87
CA TRP A 357 3.87 -9.73 -7.24
C TRP A 357 2.53 -10.41 -7.47
N MET A 358 2.10 -11.26 -6.53
CA MET A 358 0.82 -11.97 -6.66
C MET A 358 -0.40 -11.08 -6.44
N ASN A 359 -0.26 -9.91 -5.80
CA ASN A 359 -1.33 -8.91 -5.75
C ASN A 359 -1.83 -8.49 -7.15
N MET A 360 -1.07 -8.75 -8.22
CA MET A 360 -1.60 -8.54 -9.58
C MET A 360 -2.64 -9.57 -10.03
N ALA A 361 -2.62 -10.79 -9.48
CA ALA A 361 -3.67 -11.78 -9.70
C ALA A 361 -4.73 -11.78 -8.59
N GLN A 362 -4.36 -11.34 -7.39
CA GLN A 362 -5.24 -11.21 -6.23
C GLN A 362 -5.61 -9.72 -6.04
N PRO A 363 -6.79 -9.27 -6.48
CA PRO A 363 -7.08 -7.85 -6.65
C PRO A 363 -7.62 -7.17 -5.38
N PHE A 364 -7.33 -7.68 -4.18
CA PHE A 364 -7.84 -7.08 -2.93
C PHE A 364 -7.45 -5.61 -2.83
N TRP A 365 -6.17 -5.32 -3.07
CA TRP A 365 -5.64 -3.96 -3.05
C TRP A 365 -6.04 -3.15 -4.28
N ALA A 366 -6.62 -3.74 -5.33
CA ALA A 366 -7.14 -2.97 -6.46
C ALA A 366 -8.46 -2.27 -6.11
N LEU A 367 -9.24 -2.82 -5.17
CA LEU A 367 -10.57 -2.34 -4.81
C LEU A 367 -10.65 -0.84 -4.47
N PRO A 368 -9.70 -0.22 -3.75
CA PRO A 368 -9.76 1.21 -3.44
C PRO A 368 -9.55 2.05 -4.69
N ALA A 369 -8.62 1.65 -5.55
CA ALA A 369 -8.38 2.30 -6.84
C ALA A 369 -9.60 2.17 -7.76
N LEU A 370 -10.22 0.98 -7.79
CA LEU A 370 -11.42 0.68 -8.57
C LEU A 370 -12.65 1.46 -8.08
N ALA A 371 -12.80 1.62 -6.75
CA ALA A 371 -13.85 2.44 -6.16
C ALA A 371 -13.73 3.92 -6.54
N ILE A 372 -12.50 4.44 -6.61
CA ILE A 372 -12.23 5.81 -7.12
C ILE A 372 -12.49 5.88 -8.63
N ALA A 373 -12.15 4.82 -9.35
CA ALA A 373 -12.24 4.76 -10.79
C ALA A 373 -13.65 4.53 -11.33
N GLY A 374 -14.58 4.00 -10.53
CA GLY A 374 -15.89 3.57 -11.01
C GLY A 374 -15.84 2.31 -11.90
N LEU A 375 -14.81 1.47 -11.73
CA LEU A 375 -14.60 0.26 -12.53
C LEU A 375 -14.74 -1.00 -11.68
N GLY A 376 -15.04 -2.11 -12.33
CA GLY A 376 -15.00 -3.45 -11.75
C GLY A 376 -13.62 -4.10 -11.87
N VAL A 377 -13.37 -5.10 -11.03
CA VAL A 377 -12.13 -5.90 -11.07
C VAL A 377 -11.88 -6.53 -12.44
N ARG A 378 -12.96 -6.96 -13.13
CA ARG A 378 -12.88 -7.60 -14.45
C ARG A 378 -12.31 -6.68 -15.53
N ASP A 379 -12.47 -5.37 -15.38
CA ASP A 379 -12.05 -4.39 -16.38
C ASP A 379 -10.52 -4.24 -16.45
N ILE A 380 -9.82 -4.52 -15.35
CA ILE A 380 -8.36 -4.34 -15.26
C ILE A 380 -7.58 -5.65 -15.15
N MET A 381 -8.24 -6.76 -14.81
CA MET A 381 -7.58 -8.01 -14.43
C MET A 381 -6.66 -8.56 -15.54
N GLY A 382 -7.09 -8.49 -16.81
CA GLY A 382 -6.27 -8.95 -17.93
C GLY A 382 -4.92 -8.23 -18.02
N TYR A 383 -4.91 -6.91 -17.81
CA TYR A 383 -3.68 -6.12 -17.77
C TYR A 383 -2.81 -6.47 -16.57
N CYS A 384 -3.42 -6.67 -15.39
CA CYS A 384 -2.68 -7.01 -14.17
C CYS A 384 -2.01 -8.40 -14.28
N ILE A 385 -2.72 -9.42 -14.78
CA ILE A 385 -2.14 -10.74 -15.05
C ILE A 385 -1.02 -10.67 -16.09
N THR A 386 -1.19 -9.86 -17.13
CA THR A 386 -0.12 -9.66 -18.13
C THR A 386 1.11 -9.03 -17.48
N ALA A 387 0.93 -8.03 -16.62
CA ALA A 387 2.01 -7.40 -15.87
C ALA A 387 2.70 -8.38 -14.92
N LEU A 388 1.95 -9.24 -14.23
CA LEU A 388 2.47 -10.31 -13.38
C LEU A 388 3.41 -11.24 -14.16
N LEU A 389 2.98 -11.73 -15.32
CA LEU A 389 3.78 -12.66 -16.11
C LEU A 389 5.05 -11.98 -16.64
N LEU A 390 4.95 -10.74 -17.10
CA LEU A 390 6.08 -10.00 -17.69
C LEU A 390 7.05 -9.45 -16.64
N SER A 391 6.62 -9.24 -15.40
CA SER A 391 7.48 -8.78 -14.31
C SER A 391 8.18 -9.91 -13.56
N ALA A 392 7.72 -11.16 -13.69
CA ALA A 392 8.32 -12.32 -13.02
C ALA A 392 9.84 -12.43 -13.23
N PRO A 393 10.38 -12.25 -14.45
CA PRO A 393 11.83 -12.29 -14.67
C PRO A 393 12.60 -11.25 -13.83
N ILE A 394 12.03 -10.07 -13.57
CA ILE A 394 12.69 -9.03 -12.76
C ILE A 394 12.95 -9.54 -11.34
N PHE A 395 11.94 -10.17 -10.73
CA PHE A 395 12.06 -10.76 -9.39
C PHE A 395 13.01 -11.95 -9.38
N ILE A 396 12.89 -12.86 -10.34
CA ILE A 396 13.72 -14.06 -10.44
C ILE A 396 15.19 -13.67 -10.59
N LEU A 397 15.51 -12.79 -11.54
CA LEU A 397 16.88 -12.32 -11.75
C LEU A 397 17.43 -11.59 -10.53
N GLY A 398 16.60 -10.75 -9.90
CA GLY A 398 17.00 -10.00 -8.71
C GLY A 398 17.23 -10.87 -7.47
N LEU A 399 16.56 -12.02 -7.34
CA LEU A 399 16.75 -12.94 -6.21
C LEU A 399 17.91 -13.92 -6.42
N ILE A 400 18.19 -14.31 -7.67
CA ILE A 400 19.26 -15.25 -8.01
C ILE A 400 20.63 -14.55 -8.13
N PHE A 401 20.72 -13.42 -8.83
CA PHE A 401 22.02 -12.86 -9.27
C PHE A 401 22.57 -11.72 -8.42
N PHE A 402 21.72 -11.10 -7.61
CA PHE A 402 22.06 -10.10 -6.59
C PHE A 402 21.62 -10.66 -5.27
#